data_AF-A0A7C6NXV6-F1
#
_entry.id   AF-A0A7C6NXV6-F1
#
_cell.length_a   1.000
_cell.length_b   1.000
_cell.length_c   1.000
_cell.angle_alpha   90.00
_cell.angle_beta   90.00
_cell.angle_gamma   90.00
#
_symmetry.space_group_name_H-M   'P 1'
#
loop_
_entity.id
_entity.type
_entity.pdbx_description
1 polymer ?
#
loop_
_entity_poly.entity_id
_entity_poly.type
_entity_poly.pdbx_seq_one_letter_code
_entity_poly.pdbx_strand_id
1 'polypeptide(L)'
;MTVKGYVVKSGVIGGESIKNIPNCITIIRIFAAVSLLFVKPFSALFFFFYFMCGISDVLDGYIARKMDASSKLGQVLDSISDLIFVSIVLLIFIPIMTLPLWIIYWVAAIAAVRLISIILGLARYRQLAFLHTYANKATGIVLFLFPFLISVSGKEITAIIICCIASISTAEELLINLTSRTLHRDRGSIFSQ
;
A
#
# COMPACT_ATOMS: atom_id res chain seq x y z
N MET A 1 -44.86 -49.23 11.73
CA MET A 1 -45.15 -48.01 10.93
C MET A 1 -43.96 -47.07 11.02
N THR A 2 -43.63 -46.49 9.88
CA THR A 2 -42.37 -45.89 9.43
C THR A 2 -41.87 -44.66 10.21
N VAL A 3 -40.54 -44.57 10.27
CA VAL A 3 -39.65 -43.56 10.86
C VAL A 3 -39.76 -42.16 10.23
N LYS A 4 -39.59 -41.10 11.02
CA LYS A 4 -39.07 -39.76 10.63
C LYS A 4 -38.30 -39.21 11.84
N GLY A 5 -37.01 -38.95 11.84
CA GLY A 5 -36.08 -38.65 10.77
C GLY A 5 -35.23 -37.47 11.26
N TYR A 6 -34.34 -37.71 12.22
CA TYR A 6 -33.32 -36.74 12.64
C TYR A 6 -32.31 -36.58 11.50
N VAL A 7 -32.43 -35.50 10.74
CA VAL A 7 -31.43 -35.13 9.74
C VAL A 7 -30.28 -34.44 10.47
N VAL A 8 -29.24 -35.23 10.78
CA VAL A 8 -27.92 -34.71 11.10
C VAL A 8 -27.43 -33.93 9.87
N LYS A 9 -27.45 -32.60 9.92
CA LYS A 9 -26.79 -31.74 8.94
C LYS A 9 -25.27 -31.87 9.12
N SER A 10 -24.71 -32.94 8.56
CA SER A 10 -23.32 -32.92 8.09
C SER A 10 -23.27 -32.04 6.84
N GLY A 11 -22.36 -31.06 6.83
CA GLY A 11 -21.97 -30.39 5.59
C GLY A 11 -22.08 -28.87 5.57
N VAL A 12 -21.41 -28.16 6.49
CA VAL A 12 -20.92 -26.79 6.23
C VAL A 12 -19.54 -26.63 6.86
N ILE A 13 -18.57 -27.47 6.47
CA ILE A 13 -17.16 -27.29 6.85
C ILE A 13 -16.38 -26.63 5.70
N GLY A 14 -16.94 -26.61 4.48
CA GLY A 14 -16.31 -26.00 3.30
C GLY A 14 -16.67 -24.53 3.04
N GLY A 15 -17.76 -24.01 3.62
CA GLY A 15 -18.24 -22.65 3.34
C GLY A 15 -17.65 -21.55 4.21
N GLU A 16 -17.31 -21.86 5.47
CA GLU A 16 -16.71 -20.90 6.40
C GLU A 16 -15.18 -20.80 6.25
N SER A 17 -14.53 -21.91 5.90
CA SER A 17 -13.07 -21.97 5.75
C SER A 17 -12.56 -21.12 4.59
N ILE A 18 -13.34 -21.06 3.48
CA ILE A 18 -12.99 -20.30 2.29
C ILE A 18 -13.12 -18.78 2.52
N LYS A 19 -14.08 -18.33 3.33
CA LYS A 19 -14.24 -16.92 3.71
C LYS A 19 -13.14 -16.41 4.65
N ASN A 20 -12.41 -17.32 5.30
CA ASN A 20 -11.33 -16.98 6.23
C ASN A 20 -9.94 -16.98 5.59
N ILE A 21 -9.82 -17.37 4.31
CA ILE A 21 -8.52 -17.36 3.60
C ILE A 21 -7.87 -15.97 3.62
N PRO A 22 -8.60 -14.86 3.29
CA PRO A 22 -8.01 -13.53 3.37
C PRO A 22 -7.56 -13.18 4.80
N ASN A 23 -8.36 -13.53 5.81
CA ASN A 23 -8.01 -13.28 7.20
C ASN A 23 -6.72 -14.01 7.62
N CYS A 24 -6.51 -15.26 7.16
CA CYS A 24 -5.29 -16.01 7.44
C CYS A 24 -4.05 -15.34 6.84
N ILE A 25 -4.14 -14.86 5.61
CA ILE A 25 -3.02 -14.17 4.94
C ILE A 25 -2.73 -12.84 5.63
N THR A 26 -3.75 -12.08 6.04
CA THR A 26 -3.56 -10.86 6.82
C THR A 26 -2.89 -11.14 8.17
N ILE A 27 -3.23 -12.24 8.85
CA ILE A 27 -2.54 -12.66 10.09
C ILE A 27 -1.07 -13.00 9.82
N ILE A 28 -0.78 -13.73 8.74
CA ILE A 28 0.59 -14.02 8.31
C ILE A 28 1.36 -12.72 8.04
N ARG A 29 0.73 -11.72 7.42
CA ARG A 29 1.32 -10.40 7.16
C ARG A 29 1.67 -9.67 8.46
N ILE A 30 0.78 -9.68 9.46
CA ILE A 30 1.07 -9.10 10.78
C ILE A 30 2.27 -9.79 11.42
N PHE A 31 2.31 -11.13 11.40
CA PHE A 31 3.41 -11.89 11.98
C PHE A 31 4.73 -11.61 11.26
N ALA A 32 4.72 -11.57 9.92
CA ALA A 32 5.88 -11.23 9.11
C ALA A 32 6.36 -9.79 9.37
N ALA A 33 5.42 -8.83 9.50
CA ALA A 33 5.74 -7.44 9.80
C ALA A 33 6.39 -7.31 11.18
N VAL A 34 5.84 -7.95 12.21
CA VAL A 34 6.43 -7.96 13.57
C VAL A 34 7.81 -8.62 13.57
N SER A 35 8.00 -9.67 12.78
CA SER A 35 9.29 -10.35 12.64
C SER A 35 10.39 -9.42 12.09
N LEU A 36 10.04 -8.37 11.34
CA LEU A 36 11.00 -7.37 10.85
C LEU A 36 11.74 -6.63 11.96
N LEU A 37 11.14 -6.48 13.14
CA LEU A 37 11.77 -5.80 14.29
C LEU A 37 12.91 -6.62 14.91
N PHE A 38 12.89 -7.94 14.74
CA PHE A 38 13.86 -8.85 15.34
C PHE A 38 15.01 -9.24 14.40
N VAL A 39 14.98 -8.76 13.16
CA VAL A 39 15.98 -9.08 12.14
C VAL A 39 16.82 -7.86 11.80
N LYS A 40 18.09 -8.10 11.47
CA LYS A 40 19.00 -7.01 11.10
C LYS A 40 18.52 -6.33 9.80
N PRO A 41 18.40 -5.00 9.76
CA PRO A 41 18.05 -4.27 8.53
C PRO A 41 18.99 -4.62 7.38
N PHE A 42 18.44 -4.72 6.16
CA PHE A 42 19.14 -5.13 4.93
C PHE A 42 19.75 -6.54 4.91
N SER A 43 19.47 -7.39 5.91
CA SER A 43 19.85 -8.81 5.83
C SER A 43 18.97 -9.58 4.83
N ALA A 44 19.43 -10.75 4.36
CA ALA A 44 18.62 -11.63 3.52
C ALA A 44 17.28 -12.01 4.18
N LEU A 45 17.29 -12.21 5.50
CA LEU A 45 16.09 -12.53 6.27
C LEU A 45 15.13 -11.32 6.38
N PHE A 46 15.67 -10.10 6.49
CA PHE A 46 14.87 -8.88 6.42
C PHE A 46 14.13 -8.77 5.08
N PHE A 47 14.84 -8.96 3.96
CA PHE A 47 14.20 -8.94 2.65
C PHE A 47 13.17 -10.04 2.48
N PHE A 48 13.42 -11.24 2.99
CA PHE A 48 12.46 -12.34 2.97
C PHE A 48 11.13 -11.95 3.63
N PHE A 49 11.15 -11.50 4.88
CA PHE A 49 9.92 -11.08 5.58
C PHE A 49 9.27 -9.86 4.93
N TYR A 50 10.08 -8.90 4.47
CA TYR A 50 9.58 -7.69 3.83
C TYR A 50 8.82 -7.98 2.53
N PHE A 51 9.40 -8.81 1.66
CA PHE A 51 8.75 -9.24 0.42
C PHE A 51 7.55 -10.14 0.70
N MET A 52 7.61 -11.01 1.72
CA MET A 52 6.43 -11.77 2.15
C MET A 52 5.27 -10.86 2.54
N CYS A 53 5.50 -9.76 3.26
CA CYS A 53 4.45 -8.80 3.60
C CYS A 53 3.82 -8.19 2.34
N GLY A 54 4.62 -7.72 1.39
CA GLY A 54 4.11 -7.10 0.16
C GLY A 54 3.41 -8.08 -0.78
N ILE A 55 3.90 -9.31 -0.88
CA ILE A 55 3.24 -10.35 -1.69
C ILE A 55 1.90 -10.74 -1.05
N SER A 56 1.84 -10.85 0.27
CA SER A 56 0.62 -11.19 1.00
C SER A 56 -0.50 -10.15 0.77
N ASP A 57 -0.15 -8.87 0.74
CA ASP A 57 -1.07 -7.77 0.45
C ASP A 57 -1.73 -7.89 -0.94
N VAL A 58 -0.90 -8.15 -1.96
CA VAL A 58 -1.38 -8.31 -3.34
C VAL A 58 -2.25 -9.57 -3.47
N LEU A 59 -1.86 -10.66 -2.81
CA LEU A 59 -2.60 -11.91 -2.82
C LEU A 59 -3.97 -11.76 -2.14
N ASP A 60 -4.04 -11.07 -1.00
CA ASP A 60 -5.29 -10.79 -0.30
C ASP A 60 -6.25 -9.97 -1.16
N GLY A 61 -5.75 -8.90 -1.76
CA GLY A 61 -6.53 -8.08 -2.66
C GLY A 61 -7.01 -8.83 -3.92
N TYR A 62 -6.23 -9.79 -4.41
CA TYR A 62 -6.61 -10.62 -5.57
C TYR A 62 -7.66 -11.68 -5.21
N ILE A 63 -7.46 -12.39 -4.09
CA ILE A 63 -8.36 -13.43 -3.62
C ILE A 63 -9.71 -12.82 -3.23
N ALA A 64 -9.71 -11.72 -2.47
CA ALA A 64 -10.94 -11.03 -2.09
C ALA A 64 -11.79 -10.61 -3.30
N ARG A 65 -11.15 -10.14 -4.38
CA ARG A 65 -11.80 -9.77 -5.65
C ARG A 65 -12.34 -10.98 -6.40
N LYS A 66 -11.58 -12.07 -6.46
CA LYS A 66 -11.99 -13.29 -7.19
C LYS A 66 -13.12 -14.04 -6.50
N MET A 67 -13.20 -13.95 -5.17
CA MET A 67 -14.16 -14.70 -4.37
C MET A 67 -15.45 -13.94 -4.06
N ASP A 68 -15.55 -12.67 -4.46
CA ASP A 68 -16.60 -11.73 -4.06
C ASP A 68 -16.87 -11.74 -2.54
N ALA A 69 -15.83 -12.10 -1.78
CA ALA A 69 -15.87 -12.44 -0.37
C ALA A 69 -15.25 -11.33 0.48
N SER A 70 -15.56 -10.07 0.13
CA SER A 70 -15.11 -8.92 0.90
C SER A 70 -15.96 -8.80 2.17
N SER A 71 -15.45 -9.30 3.30
CA SER A 71 -16.10 -9.14 4.59
C SER A 71 -15.71 -7.81 5.25
N LYS A 72 -16.64 -7.16 5.96
CA LYS A 72 -16.34 -5.93 6.73
C LYS A 72 -15.21 -6.14 7.74
N LEU A 73 -15.14 -7.32 8.35
CA LEU A 73 -14.09 -7.67 9.31
C LEU A 73 -12.72 -7.81 8.63
N GLY A 74 -12.66 -8.45 7.46
CA GLY A 74 -11.42 -8.58 6.69
C GLY A 74 -10.87 -7.23 6.25
N GLN A 75 -11.72 -6.31 5.78
CA GLN A 75 -11.29 -4.95 5.40
C GLN A 75 -10.68 -4.16 6.57
N VAL A 76 -11.25 -4.30 7.78
CA VAL A 76 -10.71 -3.66 8.98
C VAL A 76 -9.37 -4.28 9.37
N LEU A 77 -9.27 -5.61 9.34
CA LEU A 77 -8.03 -6.32 9.66
C LEU A 77 -6.90 -5.98 8.69
N ASP A 78 -7.23 -5.87 7.40
CA ASP A 78 -6.33 -5.46 6.33
C ASP A 78 -5.78 -4.04 6.59
N SER A 79 -6.67 -3.08 6.90
CA SER A 79 -6.27 -1.71 7.26
C SER A 79 -5.36 -1.66 8.50
N ILE A 80 -5.64 -2.49 9.51
CA ILE A 80 -4.81 -2.58 10.73
C ILE A 80 -3.44 -3.16 10.40
N SER A 81 -3.38 -4.24 9.62
CA SER A 81 -2.11 -4.86 9.26
C SER A 81 -1.26 -3.94 8.38
N ASP A 82 -1.87 -3.13 7.51
CA ASP A 82 -1.16 -2.13 6.71
C ASP A 82 -0.55 -1.05 7.61
N LEU A 83 -1.32 -0.56 8.57
CA LEU A 83 -0.83 0.42 9.54
C LEU A 83 0.34 -0.15 10.36
N ILE A 84 0.26 -1.40 10.81
CA ILE A 84 1.33 -2.09 11.53
C ILE A 84 2.58 -2.20 10.64
N PHE A 85 2.42 -2.68 9.40
CA PHE A 85 3.53 -2.84 8.46
C PHE A 85 4.23 -1.51 8.19
N VAL A 86 3.47 -0.47 7.82
CA VAL A 86 4.01 0.87 7.55
C VAL A 86 4.70 1.43 8.80
N SER A 87 4.11 1.28 9.99
CA SER A 87 4.69 1.78 11.24
C SER A 87 6.02 1.10 11.56
N ILE A 88 6.11 -0.23 11.39
CA ILE A 88 7.34 -0.98 11.64
C ILE A 88 8.43 -0.60 10.64
N VAL A 89 8.09 -0.49 9.36
CA VAL A 89 9.03 -0.06 8.32
C VAL A 89 9.55 1.34 8.64
N LEU A 90 8.69 2.28 9.01
CA LEU A 90 9.10 3.63 9.42
C LEU A 90 10.02 3.59 10.64
N LEU A 91 9.68 2.82 11.67
CA LEU A 91 10.49 2.69 12.89
C LEU A 91 11.90 2.17 12.59
N ILE A 92 12.03 1.21 11.68
CA ILE A 92 13.33 0.66 11.27
C ILE A 92 14.13 1.66 10.45
N PHE A 93 13.51 2.36 9.49
CA PHE A 93 14.24 3.20 8.53
C PHE A 93 14.51 4.62 9.00
N ILE A 94 13.63 5.26 9.77
CA ILE A 94 13.83 6.63 10.29
C ILE A 94 15.22 6.82 10.92
N PRO A 95 15.70 5.97 11.85
CA PRO A 95 17.01 6.17 12.47
C PRO A 95 18.20 5.88 11.52
N ILE A 96 17.98 5.12 10.45
CA ILE A 96 19.03 4.74 9.47
C ILE A 96 19.17 5.80 8.38
N MET A 97 18.10 6.53 8.07
CA MET A 97 18.01 7.50 6.99
C MET A 97 18.67 8.83 7.36
N THR A 98 20.00 8.84 7.40
CA THR A 98 20.79 10.08 7.49
C THR A 98 20.99 10.65 6.08
N LEU A 99 20.03 11.45 5.63
CA LEU A 99 20.05 12.11 4.33
C LEU A 99 20.66 13.52 4.41
N PRO A 100 21.35 13.99 3.36
CA PRO A 100 21.85 15.36 3.30
C PRO A 100 20.70 16.37 3.25
N LEU A 101 20.91 17.56 3.82
CA LEU A 101 19.87 18.59 3.99
C LEU A 101 19.16 18.99 2.69
N TRP A 102 19.89 19.02 1.57
CA TRP A 102 19.30 19.37 0.27
C TRP A 102 18.23 18.37 -0.20
N ILE A 103 18.40 17.07 0.09
CA ILE A 103 17.37 16.06 -0.19
C ILE A 103 16.16 16.25 0.72
N ILE A 104 16.39 16.61 1.99
CA ILE A 104 15.30 16.89 2.94
C ILE A 104 14.47 18.08 2.44
N TYR A 105 15.10 19.17 2.00
CA TYR A 105 14.39 20.31 1.40
C TYR A 105 13.62 19.91 0.14
N TRP A 106 14.17 19.02 -0.69
CA TRP A 106 13.47 18.53 -1.87
C TRP A 106 12.22 17.71 -1.51
N VAL A 107 12.33 16.77 -0.57
CA VAL A 107 11.18 16.00 -0.06
C VAL A 107 10.13 16.93 0.55
N ALA A 108 10.54 17.94 1.32
CA ALA A 108 9.64 18.94 1.88
C ALA A 108 8.92 19.76 0.79
N ALA A 109 9.61 20.14 -0.29
CA ALA A 109 9.01 20.81 -1.43
C ALA A 109 7.97 19.93 -2.13
N ILE A 110 8.27 18.64 -2.37
CA ILE A 110 7.31 17.68 -2.94
C ILE A 110 6.07 17.56 -2.05
N ALA A 111 6.26 17.41 -0.74
CA ALA A 111 5.16 17.33 0.22
C ALA A 111 4.29 18.59 0.21
N ALA A 112 4.89 19.78 0.13
CA ALA A 112 4.18 21.04 0.03
C ALA A 112 3.33 21.14 -1.25
N VAL A 113 3.89 20.78 -2.41
CA VAL A 113 3.14 20.78 -3.69
C VAL A 113 1.99 19.77 -3.63
N ARG A 114 2.19 18.61 -3.00
CA ARG A 114 1.14 17.60 -2.83
C ARG A 114 0.02 18.09 -1.93
N LEU A 115 0.34 18.77 -0.82
CA LEU A 115 -0.65 19.42 0.04
C LEU A 115 -1.44 20.48 -0.72
N ILE A 116 -0.77 21.33 -1.51
CA ILE A 116 -1.45 22.32 -2.37
C ILE A 116 -2.39 21.62 -3.35
N SER A 117 -1.93 20.54 -3.99
CA SER A 117 -2.74 19.76 -4.93
C SER A 117 -4.00 19.18 -4.27
N ILE A 118 -3.88 18.62 -3.07
CA ILE A 118 -5.00 18.11 -2.28
C ILE A 118 -5.97 19.24 -1.88
N ILE A 119 -5.45 20.39 -1.43
CA ILE A 119 -6.27 21.55 -1.05
C ILE A 119 -7.03 22.11 -2.26
N LEU A 120 -6.37 22.24 -3.42
CA LEU A 120 -7.00 22.69 -4.66
C LEU A 120 -8.09 21.72 -5.11
N GLY A 121 -7.83 20.41 -5.05
CA GLY A 121 -8.81 19.37 -5.32
C GLY A 121 -10.02 19.46 -4.39
N LEU A 122 -9.77 19.63 -3.08
CA LEU A 122 -10.83 19.78 -2.09
C LEU A 122 -11.66 21.05 -2.30
N ALA A 123 -11.02 22.18 -2.57
CA ALA A 123 -11.70 23.45 -2.81
C ALA A 123 -12.54 23.44 -4.10
N ARG A 124 -12.05 22.78 -5.16
CA ARG A 124 -12.71 22.72 -6.47
C ARG A 124 -13.82 21.68 -6.53
N TYR A 125 -13.62 20.50 -5.94
CA TYR A 125 -14.54 19.36 -6.06
C TYR A 125 -15.37 19.09 -4.80
N ARG A 126 -15.11 19.82 -3.69
CA ARG A 126 -15.75 19.63 -2.37
C ARG A 126 -15.71 18.18 -1.86
N GLN A 127 -14.77 17.38 -2.36
CA GLN A 127 -14.54 16.00 -1.97
C GLN A 127 -13.04 15.76 -1.90
N LEU A 128 -12.59 14.99 -0.91
CA LEU A 128 -11.22 14.48 -0.84
C LEU A 128 -11.04 13.43 -1.93
N ALA A 129 -10.64 13.88 -3.11
CA ALA A 129 -10.37 13.01 -4.23
C ALA A 129 -8.87 12.72 -4.28
N PHE A 130 -8.48 11.56 -3.74
CA PHE A 130 -7.16 11.01 -4.03
C PHE A 130 -7.15 10.57 -5.49
N LEU A 131 -6.46 11.31 -6.37
CA LEU A 131 -6.31 10.89 -7.76
C LEU A 131 -5.35 9.69 -7.82
N HIS A 132 -5.89 8.53 -8.21
CA HIS A 132 -5.12 7.32 -8.44
C HIS A 132 -4.52 7.30 -9.86
N THR A 133 -3.59 8.22 -10.12
CA THR A 133 -2.84 8.24 -11.38
C THR A 133 -1.85 7.07 -11.47
N TYR A 134 -1.49 6.66 -12.69
CA TYR A 134 -0.44 5.67 -12.90
C TYR A 134 0.90 6.11 -12.27
N ALA A 135 1.22 7.41 -12.24
CA ALA A 135 2.43 7.90 -11.57
C ALA A 135 2.39 7.73 -10.04
N ASN A 136 1.23 7.89 -9.39
CA ASN A 136 1.09 7.61 -7.97
C ASN A 136 1.28 6.10 -7.68
N LYS A 137 0.81 5.24 -8.58
CA LYS A 137 1.05 3.79 -8.50
C LYS A 137 2.53 3.43 -8.69
N ALA A 138 3.20 4.06 -9.66
CA ALA A 138 4.63 3.89 -9.86
C ALA A 138 5.45 4.35 -8.65
N THR A 139 5.10 5.51 -8.06
CA THR A 139 5.72 6.02 -6.83
C THR A 139 5.55 5.02 -5.68
N GLY A 140 4.38 4.40 -5.55
CA GLY A 140 4.14 3.34 -4.55
C GLY A 140 5.03 2.11 -4.74
N ILE A 141 5.21 1.64 -5.99
CA ILE A 141 6.10 0.50 -6.29
C ILE A 141 7.56 0.85 -5.97
N VAL A 142 8.02 2.05 -6.33
CA VAL A 142 9.38 2.48 -6.06
C VAL A 142 9.63 2.63 -4.56
N LEU A 143 8.66 3.16 -3.82
CA LEU A 143 8.71 3.17 -2.35
C LEU A 143 8.76 1.74 -1.81
N PHE A 144 7.92 0.82 -2.28
CA PHE A 144 8.02 -0.56 -1.82
C PHE A 144 9.41 -1.18 -2.11
N LEU A 145 10.07 -0.81 -3.21
CA LEU A 145 11.41 -1.30 -3.53
C LEU A 145 12.55 -0.51 -2.87
N PHE A 146 12.26 0.57 -2.13
CA PHE A 146 13.32 1.44 -1.58
C PHE A 146 14.32 0.69 -0.69
N PRO A 147 13.93 -0.28 0.18
CA PRO A 147 14.89 -1.01 1.01
C PRO A 147 15.94 -1.74 0.19
N PHE A 148 15.52 -2.30 -0.94
CA PHE A 148 16.38 -3.03 -1.85
C PHE A 148 17.30 -2.07 -2.61
N LEU A 149 16.76 -0.94 -3.09
CA LEU A 149 17.54 0.09 -3.77
C LEU A 149 18.63 0.67 -2.87
N ILE A 150 18.35 0.91 -1.58
CA ILE A 150 19.37 1.39 -0.63
C ILE A 150 20.48 0.37 -0.45
N SER A 151 20.15 -0.92 -0.41
CA SER A 151 21.15 -1.98 -0.28
C SER A 151 22.10 -2.09 -1.47
N VAL A 152 21.65 -1.72 -2.69
CA VAL A 152 22.44 -1.83 -3.92
C VAL A 152 23.15 -0.52 -4.27
N SER A 153 22.43 0.60 -4.21
CA SER A 153 22.86 1.91 -4.72
C SER A 153 23.22 2.90 -3.60
N GLY A 154 22.98 2.55 -2.34
CA GLY A 154 23.14 3.45 -1.21
C GLY A 154 21.96 4.41 -1.01
N LYS A 155 21.96 5.08 0.15
CA LYS A 155 20.86 5.95 0.61
C LYS A 155 20.66 7.20 -0.26
N GLU A 156 21.74 7.83 -0.73
CA GLU A 156 21.66 9.10 -1.46
C GLU A 156 21.10 8.93 -2.87
N ILE A 157 21.66 8.00 -3.65
CA ILE A 157 21.20 7.72 -5.02
C ILE A 157 19.74 7.26 -4.99
N THR A 158 19.38 6.38 -4.04
CA THR A 158 18.00 5.92 -3.90
C THR A 158 17.06 7.07 -3.58
N ALA A 159 17.43 7.97 -2.67
CA ALA A 159 16.61 9.13 -2.34
C ALA A 159 16.44 10.07 -3.53
N ILE A 160 17.46 10.27 -4.36
CA ILE A 160 17.36 11.05 -5.60
C ILE A 160 16.37 10.41 -6.57
N ILE A 161 16.47 9.09 -6.81
CA ILE A 161 15.56 8.36 -7.69
C ILE A 161 14.10 8.53 -7.22
N ILE A 162 13.86 8.34 -5.93
CA ILE A 162 12.53 8.51 -5.33
C ILE A 162 12.03 9.95 -5.50
N CYS A 163 12.87 10.96 -5.22
CA CYS A 163 12.49 12.36 -5.35
C CYS A 163 12.16 12.75 -6.79
N CYS A 164 12.92 12.26 -7.78
CA CYS A 164 12.64 12.50 -9.19
C CYS A 164 11.26 11.96 -9.59
N ILE A 165 10.99 10.69 -9.27
CA ILE A 165 9.72 10.03 -9.61
C ILE A 165 8.55 10.69 -8.87
N ALA A 166 8.72 10.99 -7.59
CA ALA A 166 7.70 11.67 -6.79
C ALA A 166 7.43 13.11 -7.28
N SER A 167 8.45 13.81 -7.79
CA SER A 167 8.29 15.14 -8.40
C SER A 167 7.45 15.07 -9.67
N ILE A 168 7.73 14.10 -10.55
CA ILE A 168 6.94 13.86 -11.77
C ILE A 168 5.50 13.51 -11.42
N SER A 169 5.31 12.61 -10.44
CA SER A 169 3.97 12.19 -9.98
C SER A 169 3.17 13.36 -9.43
N THR A 170 3.80 14.20 -8.60
CA THR A 170 3.13 15.37 -8.00
C THR A 170 2.84 16.44 -9.05
N ALA A 171 3.70 16.62 -10.04
CA ALA A 171 3.45 17.52 -11.17
C ALA A 171 2.27 17.05 -12.03
N GLU A 172 2.16 15.74 -12.32
CA GLU A 172 1.00 15.17 -13.04
C GLU A 172 -0.30 15.39 -12.24
N GLU A 173 -0.28 15.13 -10.93
CA GLU A 173 -1.44 15.33 -10.05
C GLU A 173 -1.88 16.80 -10.00
N LEU A 174 -0.93 17.73 -9.90
CA LEU A 174 -1.20 19.16 -9.93
C LEU A 174 -1.78 19.60 -11.29
N LEU A 175 -1.20 19.14 -12.40
CA LEU A 175 -1.64 19.49 -13.74
C LEU A 175 -3.07 18.99 -14.01
N ILE A 176 -3.39 17.75 -13.60
CA ILE A 176 -4.74 17.22 -13.71
C ILE A 176 -5.73 18.07 -12.90
N ASN A 177 -5.37 18.45 -11.66
CA ASN A 177 -6.22 19.30 -10.83
C ASN A 177 -6.46 20.68 -11.45
N LEU A 178 -5.48 21.24 -12.17
CA LEU A 178 -5.60 22.53 -12.85
C LEU A 178 -6.44 22.45 -14.13
N THR A 179 -6.25 21.40 -14.94
CA THR A 179 -6.84 21.28 -16.29
C THR A 179 -8.22 20.61 -16.30
N SER A 180 -8.51 19.67 -15.39
CA SER A 180 -9.81 18.97 -15.38
C SER A 180 -10.93 19.84 -14.79
N ARG A 181 -12.11 19.79 -15.43
CA ARG A 181 -13.37 20.42 -14.94
C ARG A 181 -14.31 19.41 -14.24
N THR A 182 -14.02 18.12 -14.34
CA THR A 182 -14.82 17.03 -13.75
C THR A 182 -13.91 16.01 -13.07
N LEU A 183 -14.30 15.58 -11.86
CA LEU A 183 -13.54 14.64 -11.05
C LEU A 183 -13.76 13.19 -11.53
N HIS A 184 -12.82 12.65 -12.28
CA HIS A 184 -12.80 11.21 -12.62
C HIS A 184 -11.74 10.52 -11.76
N ARG A 185 -12.17 9.70 -10.80
CA ARG A 185 -11.30 9.05 -9.79
C ARG A 185 -10.39 7.96 -10.38
N ASP A 186 -10.81 7.31 -11.47
CA ASP A 186 -10.09 6.26 -12.19
C ASP A 186 -9.56 6.77 -13.54
N ARG A 187 -8.74 7.83 -13.55
CA ARG A 187 -8.00 8.21 -14.76
C ARG A 187 -6.61 7.63 -14.71
N GLY A 188 -6.29 6.79 -15.70
CA GLY A 188 -4.99 6.18 -15.85
C GLY A 188 -3.85 7.21 -15.94
N SER A 189 -3.92 8.13 -16.91
CA SER A 189 -2.95 9.21 -17.09
C SER A 189 -3.56 10.33 -17.94
N ILE A 190 -2.88 11.48 -18.03
CA ILE A 190 -3.25 12.64 -18.88
C ILE A 190 -3.52 12.24 -20.35
N PHE A 191 -2.90 11.17 -20.83
CA PHE A 191 -3.05 10.70 -22.23
C PHE A 191 -4.18 9.68 -22.46
N SER A 192 -4.90 9.28 -21.42
CA SER A 192 -6.09 8.44 -21.54
C SER A 192 -7.31 9.35 -21.69
N GLN A 193 -7.55 9.86 -22.90
CA GLN A 193 -8.81 10.51 -23.28
C GLN A 193 -9.93 9.48 -23.44
#